data_AF-A0A942CCN7-F1
#
_entry.id   AF-A0A942CCN7-F1
#
_cell.length_a   1.000
_cell.length_b   1.000
_cell.length_c   1.000
_cell.angle_alpha   90.00
_cell.angle_beta   90.00
_cell.angle_gamma   90.00
#
_symmetry.space_group_name_H-M   'P 1'
#
loop_
_entity.id
_entity.type
_entity.pdbx_description
1 polymer ?
#
loop_
_entity_poly.entity_id
_entity_poly.type
_entity_poly.pdbx_seq_one_letter_code
_entity_poly.pdbx_strand_id
1 'polypeptide(L)'
;MNSRSKRLMWTFAVLSIAQCSFAADRSENFPLRVSIKNQHASKSTSGSSCPLADGERRSTGAGNLFQNGEARGFRFAYVCPEKLPVSSGYQTYAARWKKPELILTLLIPMEGKENKFWTCDLNVQLKSFAYGRDMSSVSPQKMKAWMQKHDYDPEHGKDVPENLNTARKHAGDSHE
;
A
#
# COMPACT_ATOMS: atom_id res chain seq x y z
N MET A 1 -61.75 -32.07 33.40
CA MET A 1 -61.66 -30.71 33.97
C MET A 1 -60.22 -30.22 33.88
N ASN A 2 -60.11 -28.95 33.50
CA ASN A 2 -58.91 -28.17 33.20
C ASN A 2 -57.77 -28.26 34.22
N SER A 3 -56.53 -28.13 33.77
CA SER A 3 -55.66 -27.08 34.32
C SER A 3 -54.54 -26.71 33.34
N ARG A 4 -54.57 -25.44 32.92
CA ARG A 4 -53.58 -24.76 32.09
C ARG A 4 -52.39 -24.40 32.97
N SER A 5 -51.15 -24.58 32.49
CA SER A 5 -50.01 -23.86 33.07
C SER A 5 -49.20 -23.12 32.01
N LYS A 6 -48.80 -21.91 32.40
CA LYS A 6 -48.58 -20.74 31.57
C LYS A 6 -47.18 -20.76 30.94
N ARG A 7 -47.09 -20.35 29.68
CA ARG A 7 -45.81 -20.09 28.99
C ARG A 7 -45.16 -18.85 29.61
N LEU A 8 -43.94 -19.00 30.12
CA LEU A 8 -43.12 -17.89 30.57
C LEU A 8 -42.20 -17.48 29.40
N MET A 9 -42.63 -16.48 28.63
CA MET A 9 -41.83 -15.86 27.58
C MET A 9 -40.77 -14.97 28.25
N TRP A 10 -39.51 -15.38 28.16
CA TRP A 10 -38.37 -14.54 28.52
C TRP A 10 -38.02 -13.66 27.32
N THR A 11 -38.43 -12.39 27.39
CA THR A 11 -37.93 -11.33 26.50
C THR A 11 -36.50 -10.97 26.90
N PHE A 12 -35.52 -11.45 26.15
CA PHE A 12 -34.16 -10.92 26.18
C PHE A 12 -34.14 -9.57 25.45
N ALA A 13 -34.06 -8.48 26.21
CA ALA A 13 -33.76 -7.17 25.67
C ALA A 13 -32.32 -7.19 25.10
N VAL A 14 -32.20 -7.13 23.78
CA VAL A 14 -30.91 -6.97 23.10
C VAL A 14 -30.47 -5.52 23.31
N LEU A 15 -29.61 -5.30 24.30
CA LEU A 15 -28.97 -4.03 24.56
C LEU A 15 -27.91 -3.81 23.46
N SER A 16 -28.29 -3.10 22.40
CA SER A 16 -27.37 -2.67 21.35
C SER A 16 -26.37 -1.66 21.94
N ILE A 17 -25.22 -2.15 22.40
CA ILE A 17 -24.08 -1.30 22.73
C ILE A 17 -23.56 -0.78 21.39
N ALA A 18 -23.91 0.46 21.06
CA ALA A 18 -23.26 1.20 19.99
C ALA A 18 -21.78 1.37 20.39
N GLN A 19 -20.92 0.49 19.89
CA GLN A 19 -19.49 0.64 20.01
C GLN A 19 -19.10 1.87 19.17
N CYS A 20 -18.91 3.01 19.82
CA CYS A 20 -18.07 4.07 19.27
C CYS A 20 -16.66 3.48 19.20
N SER A 21 -16.30 2.91 18.04
CA SER A 21 -14.92 2.58 17.73
C SER A 21 -14.11 3.87 17.80
N PHE A 22 -13.36 4.04 18.89
CA PHE A 22 -12.27 5.00 18.94
C PHE A 22 -11.32 4.64 17.80
N ALA A 23 -11.01 5.63 16.95
CA ALA A 23 -10.19 5.47 15.76
C ALA A 23 -8.80 4.94 16.15
N ALA A 24 -8.65 3.62 16.13
CA ALA A 24 -7.38 2.95 16.15
C ALA A 24 -6.63 3.28 14.84
N ASP A 25 -5.34 3.48 15.03
CA ASP A 25 -4.25 3.84 14.13
C ASP A 25 -4.54 4.07 12.63
N ARG A 26 -4.06 5.20 12.10
CA ARG A 26 -4.23 5.58 10.68
C ARG A 26 -3.68 4.54 9.68
N SER A 27 -2.82 3.61 10.12
CA SER A 27 -2.34 2.48 9.31
C SER A 27 -3.40 1.42 9.06
N GLU A 28 -4.35 1.19 9.97
CA GLU A 28 -5.41 0.17 9.81
C GLU A 28 -6.35 0.52 8.64
N ASN A 29 -6.46 1.80 8.31
CA ASN A 29 -7.24 2.29 7.18
C ASN A 29 -6.54 2.11 5.82
N PHE A 30 -5.27 1.71 5.82
CA PHE A 30 -4.42 1.53 4.64
C PHE A 30 -3.79 0.13 4.64
N PRO A 31 -4.60 -0.93 4.48
CA PRO A 31 -4.15 -2.32 4.64
C PRO A 31 -3.24 -2.82 3.52
N LEU A 32 -3.12 -2.07 2.41
CA LEU A 32 -2.31 -2.48 1.27
C LEU A 32 -0.91 -1.86 1.35
N ARG A 33 0.05 -2.48 0.66
CA ARG A 33 1.41 -1.95 0.55
C ARG A 33 1.79 -1.79 -0.90
N VAL A 34 2.49 -0.71 -1.21
CA VAL A 34 2.90 -0.39 -2.57
C VAL A 34 4.36 0.02 -2.62
N SER A 35 5.13 -0.54 -3.54
CA SER A 35 6.45 -0.01 -3.91
C SER A 35 6.37 0.78 -5.20
N ILE A 36 6.86 2.02 -5.20
CA ILE A 36 7.01 2.84 -6.40
C ILE A 36 8.39 2.57 -6.98
N LYS A 37 8.46 1.98 -8.18
CA LYS A 37 9.73 1.55 -8.78
C LYS A 37 10.33 2.62 -9.69
N ASN A 38 9.49 3.29 -10.46
CA ASN A 38 9.91 4.41 -11.27
C ASN A 38 8.76 5.41 -11.44
N GLN A 39 9.12 6.60 -11.89
CA GLN A 39 8.17 7.60 -12.34
C GLN A 39 8.83 8.49 -13.40
N HIS A 40 8.01 8.99 -14.29
CA HIS A 40 8.37 9.93 -15.33
C HIS A 40 7.43 11.11 -15.23
N ALA A 41 8.01 12.32 -15.17
CA ALA A 41 7.23 13.53 -15.31
C ALA A 41 6.55 13.49 -16.68
N SER A 42 5.24 13.78 -16.72
CA SER A 42 4.60 14.04 -17.99
C SER A 42 5.23 15.32 -18.53
N LYS A 43 5.83 15.28 -19.72
CA LYS A 43 6.23 16.53 -20.39
C LYS A 43 4.95 17.36 -20.52
N SER A 44 4.97 18.57 -19.97
CA SER A 44 3.89 19.53 -20.21
C SER A 44 3.97 19.91 -21.68
N THR A 45 3.23 19.20 -22.53
CA THR A 45 3.04 19.63 -23.91
C THR A 45 2.32 20.95 -23.85
N SER A 46 2.89 22.00 -24.45
CA SER A 46 2.40 23.39 -24.50
C SER A 46 1.03 23.58 -25.17
N GLY A 47 0.21 22.53 -25.25
CA GLY A 47 -1.15 22.51 -25.78
C GLY A 47 -2.10 21.58 -25.01
N SER A 48 -1.78 21.18 -23.78
CA SER A 48 -2.75 20.47 -22.93
C SER A 48 -3.85 21.45 -22.51
N SER A 49 -5.09 21.19 -22.94
CA SER A 49 -6.27 22.07 -22.81
C SER A 49 -6.79 22.27 -21.38
N CYS A 50 -6.16 21.64 -20.37
CA CYS A 50 -6.50 21.85 -18.97
C CYS A 50 -5.23 22.30 -18.23
N PRO A 51 -5.14 23.58 -17.82
CA PRO A 51 -4.15 24.02 -16.85
C PRO A 51 -4.30 23.16 -15.60
N LEU A 52 -3.18 22.62 -15.10
CA LEU A 52 -3.14 22.11 -13.74
C LEU A 52 -3.31 23.30 -12.79
N ALA A 53 -3.87 23.08 -11.60
CA ALA A 53 -3.87 24.14 -10.60
C ALA A 53 -2.41 24.47 -10.23
N ASP A 54 -2.18 25.71 -9.80
CA ASP A 54 -0.83 26.16 -9.42
C ASP A 54 -0.20 25.20 -8.40
N GLY A 55 0.96 24.63 -8.76
CA GLY A 55 1.71 23.70 -7.92
C GLY A 55 1.39 22.21 -8.08
N GLU A 56 0.37 21.83 -8.84
CA GLU A 56 0.09 20.41 -9.11
C GLU A 56 1.06 19.81 -10.14
N ARG A 57 1.46 18.56 -9.92
CA ARG A 57 2.35 17.81 -10.79
C ARG A 57 1.65 16.59 -11.37
N ARG A 58 1.64 16.50 -12.70
CA ARG A 58 1.20 15.30 -13.42
C ARG A 58 2.39 14.40 -13.72
N SER A 59 2.26 13.13 -13.37
CA SER A 59 3.31 12.13 -13.64
C SER A 59 2.71 10.75 -13.89
N THR A 60 3.51 9.90 -14.49
CA THR A 60 3.18 8.48 -14.70
C THR A 60 4.31 7.61 -14.17
N GLY A 61 4.06 6.33 -13.92
CA GLY A 61 5.10 5.44 -13.43
C GLY A 61 4.66 3.99 -13.37
N ALA A 62 5.47 3.20 -12.68
CA ALA A 62 5.21 1.80 -12.41
C ALA A 62 5.64 1.41 -10.99
N GLY A 63 4.94 0.42 -10.45
CA GLY A 63 5.14 -0.07 -9.10
C GLY A 63 4.60 -1.48 -8.92
N ASN A 64 4.79 -2.01 -7.71
CA ASN A 64 4.17 -3.27 -7.28
C ASN A 64 3.20 -2.99 -6.15
N LEU A 65 2.03 -3.61 -6.23
CA LEU A 65 1.04 -3.72 -5.18
C LEU A 65 1.25 -5.06 -4.48
N PHE A 66 1.32 -5.04 -3.16
CA PHE A 66 1.34 -6.23 -2.31
C PHE A 66 -0.02 -6.36 -1.65
N GLN A 67 -0.66 -7.51 -1.89
CA GLN A 67 -1.97 -7.83 -1.34
C GLN A 67 -2.08 -9.35 -1.18
N ASN A 68 -2.45 -9.79 0.03
CA ASN A 68 -2.67 -11.20 0.37
C ASN A 68 -1.44 -12.08 0.11
N GLY A 69 -0.23 -11.56 0.37
CA GLY A 69 1.02 -12.27 0.16
C GLY A 69 1.40 -12.47 -1.31
N GLU A 70 0.80 -11.71 -2.22
CA GLU A 70 1.13 -11.69 -3.64
C GLU A 70 1.52 -10.27 -4.09
N ALA A 71 2.56 -10.19 -4.92
CA ALA A 71 2.95 -8.96 -5.57
C ALA A 71 2.38 -8.91 -7.00
N ARG A 72 1.67 -7.83 -7.34
CA ARG A 72 1.19 -7.53 -8.69
C ARG A 72 1.74 -6.19 -9.16
N GLY A 73 2.36 -6.19 -10.33
CA GLY A 73 2.82 -4.97 -10.98
C GLY A 73 1.64 -4.11 -11.40
N PHE A 74 1.84 -2.80 -11.44
CA PHE A 74 0.87 -1.86 -11.99
C PHE A 74 1.59 -0.68 -12.63
N ARG A 75 0.95 -0.10 -13.65
CA ARG A 75 1.30 1.24 -14.14
C ARG A 75 0.35 2.25 -13.52
N PHE A 76 0.80 3.47 -13.32
CA PHE A 76 -0.04 4.51 -12.74
C PHE A 76 0.13 5.86 -13.41
N ALA A 77 -0.89 6.70 -13.26
CA ALA A 77 -0.87 8.12 -13.52
C ALA A 77 -1.46 8.87 -12.32
N TYR A 78 -0.90 10.03 -11.98
CA TYR A 78 -1.37 10.85 -10.87
C TYR A 78 -1.27 12.34 -11.15
N VAL A 79 -2.03 13.11 -10.38
CA VAL A 79 -1.94 14.56 -10.25
C VAL A 79 -1.93 14.87 -8.76
N CYS A 80 -0.78 15.29 -8.23
CA CYS A 80 -0.58 15.53 -6.79
C CYS A 80 0.27 16.79 -6.57
N PRO A 81 0.16 17.46 -5.40
CA PRO A 81 0.90 18.69 -5.10
C PRO A 81 2.43 18.45 -5.05
N GLU A 82 2.82 17.24 -4.66
CA GLU A 82 4.22 16.85 -4.54
C GLU A 82 4.54 15.65 -5.43
N LYS A 83 5.83 15.53 -5.78
CA LYS A 83 6.34 14.38 -6.51
C LYS A 83 6.36 13.17 -5.58
N LEU A 84 5.82 12.04 -6.03
CA LEU A 84 5.88 10.81 -5.27
C LEU A 84 7.33 10.39 -5.02
N PRO A 85 7.73 10.03 -3.81
CA PRO A 85 9.06 9.46 -3.58
C PRO A 85 9.14 8.05 -4.19
N VAL A 86 10.20 7.78 -4.98
CA VAL A 86 10.50 6.43 -5.46
C VAL A 86 10.94 5.60 -4.26
N SER A 87 10.43 4.37 -4.13
CA SER A 87 10.83 3.47 -3.05
C SER A 87 12.32 3.18 -3.10
N SER A 88 13.03 3.40 -1.99
CA SER A 88 14.42 2.95 -1.86
C SER A 88 14.45 1.45 -1.55
N GLY A 89 15.06 0.67 -2.44
CA GLY A 89 15.22 -0.78 -2.25
C GLY A 89 13.89 -1.52 -2.08
N TYR A 90 13.58 -1.90 -0.84
CA TYR A 90 12.43 -2.71 -0.43
C TYR A 90 11.34 -1.92 0.32
N GLN A 91 11.52 -0.60 0.45
CA GLN A 91 10.53 0.25 1.12
C GLN A 91 9.17 0.22 0.40
N THR A 92 8.10 0.21 1.19
CA THR A 92 6.73 0.30 0.70
C THR A 92 5.96 1.41 1.40
N TYR A 93 4.97 1.96 0.71
CA TYR A 93 4.03 2.95 1.23
C TYR A 93 2.70 2.27 1.56
N ALA A 94 2.05 2.76 2.61
CA ALA A 94 0.71 2.29 2.96
C ALA A 94 -0.29 2.79 1.92
N ALA A 95 -1.26 1.94 1.59
CA ALA A 95 -2.19 2.16 0.50
C ALA A 95 -3.58 1.61 0.83
N ARG A 96 -4.59 2.16 0.14
CA ARG A 96 -5.94 1.58 0.10
C ARG A 96 -6.58 1.77 -1.25
N TRP A 97 -7.52 0.89 -1.58
CA TRP A 97 -8.40 1.10 -2.72
C TRP A 97 -9.39 2.23 -2.40
N LYS A 98 -9.36 3.30 -3.19
CA LYS A 98 -10.47 4.25 -3.27
C LYS A 98 -11.53 3.76 -4.25
N LYS A 99 -11.09 3.15 -5.36
CA LYS A 99 -11.92 2.37 -6.27
C LYS A 99 -11.18 1.06 -6.56
N PRO A 100 -11.77 -0.11 -6.26
CA PRO A 100 -11.09 -1.40 -6.44
C PRO A 100 -10.46 -1.52 -7.83
N GLU A 101 -9.19 -1.93 -7.85
CA GLU A 101 -8.36 -2.16 -9.05
C GLU A 101 -8.18 -0.97 -10.00
N LEU A 102 -8.68 0.22 -9.66
CA LEU A 102 -8.70 1.39 -10.55
C LEU A 102 -8.08 2.63 -9.92
N ILE A 103 -8.41 2.93 -8.66
CA ILE A 103 -7.90 4.11 -7.96
C ILE A 103 -7.35 3.70 -6.61
N LEU A 104 -6.06 3.93 -6.41
CA LEU A 104 -5.33 3.57 -5.21
C LEU A 104 -4.85 4.84 -4.51
N THR A 105 -5.26 5.03 -3.26
CA THR A 105 -4.80 6.15 -2.43
C THR A 105 -3.57 5.71 -1.66
N LEU A 106 -2.44 6.39 -1.88
CA LEU A 106 -1.22 6.23 -1.09
C LEU A 106 -1.25 7.14 0.14
N LEU A 107 -0.63 6.68 1.23
CA LEU A 107 -0.29 7.47 2.40
C LEU A 107 1.23 7.64 2.46
N ILE A 108 1.70 8.89 2.35
CA ILE A 108 3.12 9.21 2.13
C ILE A 108 3.60 10.08 3.29
N PRO A 109 4.72 9.72 3.95
CA PRO A 109 5.28 10.54 5.02
C PRO A 109 5.79 11.88 4.48
N MET A 110 5.55 12.96 5.21
CA MET A 110 6.13 14.27 4.91
C MET A 110 7.57 14.31 5.44
N GLU A 111 8.52 14.65 4.57
CA GLU A 111 9.92 14.76 4.95
C GLU A 111 10.12 15.82 6.06
N GLY A 112 10.94 15.48 7.06
CA GLY A 112 11.25 16.37 8.19
C GLY A 112 10.08 16.63 9.17
N LYS A 113 8.95 15.94 9.01
CA LYS A 113 7.76 16.10 9.86
C LYS A 113 7.30 14.76 10.41
N GLU A 114 7.65 14.48 11.66
CA GLU A 114 7.21 13.27 12.35
C GLU A 114 5.68 13.18 12.37
N ASN A 115 5.16 11.97 12.12
CA ASN A 115 3.73 11.65 12.16
C ASN A 115 2.83 12.49 11.24
N LYS A 116 3.41 13.21 10.26
CA LYS A 116 2.66 13.93 9.23
C LYS A 116 2.76 13.19 7.91
N PHE A 117 1.60 13.05 7.27
CA PHE A 117 1.45 12.34 6.02
C PHE A 117 0.58 13.16 5.07
N TRP A 118 0.78 12.94 3.78
CA TRP A 118 -0.12 13.41 2.74
C TRP A 118 -0.59 12.22 1.91
N THR A 119 -1.69 12.39 1.19
CA THR A 119 -2.26 11.34 0.35
C THR A 119 -2.20 11.69 -1.12
N CYS A 120 -1.98 10.69 -1.96
CA CYS A 120 -1.98 10.82 -3.42
C CYS A 120 -2.84 9.73 -4.05
N ASP A 121 -3.78 10.12 -4.91
CA ASP A 121 -4.59 9.17 -5.66
C ASP A 121 -3.91 8.79 -6.97
N LEU A 122 -3.73 7.49 -7.17
CA LEU A 122 -3.17 6.90 -8.36
C LEU A 122 -4.26 6.28 -9.20
N ASN A 123 -4.36 6.66 -10.47
CA ASN A 123 -5.09 5.88 -11.46
C ASN A 123 -4.21 4.72 -11.89
N VAL A 124 -4.61 3.49 -11.59
CA VAL A 124 -3.76 2.31 -11.78
C VAL A 124 -4.25 1.41 -12.91
N GLN A 125 -3.31 0.70 -13.51
CA GLN A 125 -3.55 -0.39 -14.45
C GLN A 125 -2.74 -1.60 -13.98
N LEU A 126 -3.41 -2.56 -13.35
CA LEU A 126 -2.80 -3.80 -12.87
C LEU A 126 -2.23 -4.62 -14.04
N LYS A 127 -1.19 -5.39 -13.74
CA LYS A 127 -0.52 -6.31 -14.66
C LYS A 127 -0.65 -7.75 -14.16
N SER A 128 -0.42 -8.69 -15.06
CA SER A 128 -0.35 -10.13 -14.78
C SER A 128 1.03 -10.57 -14.26
N PHE A 129 1.96 -9.64 -14.11
CA PHE A 129 3.33 -9.85 -13.63
C PHE A 129 3.67 -8.82 -12.55
N ALA A 130 4.71 -9.09 -11.77
CA ALA A 130 5.35 -8.15 -10.84
C ALA A 130 6.65 -7.59 -11.45
N TYR A 131 7.04 -6.39 -11.05
CA TYR A 131 8.33 -5.81 -11.41
C TYR A 131 9.43 -6.33 -10.46
N GLY A 132 10.48 -6.89 -11.04
CA GLY A 132 11.74 -7.23 -10.36
C GLY A 132 12.54 -6.00 -9.95
N ARG A 133 13.70 -6.22 -9.31
CA ARG A 133 14.61 -5.15 -8.86
C ARG A 133 15.14 -4.30 -10.02
N ASP A 134 15.37 -4.92 -11.16
CA ASP A 134 15.87 -4.37 -12.41
C ASP A 134 14.75 -3.96 -13.38
N MET A 135 13.51 -3.81 -12.89
CA MET A 135 12.31 -3.57 -13.71
C MET A 135 11.95 -4.72 -14.67
N SER A 136 12.57 -5.89 -14.55
CA SER A 136 12.17 -7.07 -15.31
C SER A 136 10.76 -7.53 -14.92
N SER A 137 10.04 -8.11 -15.87
CA SER A 137 8.74 -8.74 -15.60
C SER A 137 8.97 -10.12 -15.00
N VAL A 138 8.40 -10.35 -13.81
CA VAL A 138 8.50 -11.61 -13.07
C VAL A 138 7.10 -12.13 -12.82
N SER A 139 6.87 -13.44 -12.93
CA SER A 139 5.55 -14.00 -12.60
C SER A 139 5.24 -13.79 -11.11
N PRO A 140 3.96 -13.59 -10.73
CA PRO A 140 3.58 -13.42 -9.33
C PRO A 140 4.02 -14.59 -8.45
N GLN A 141 4.01 -15.83 -8.99
CA GLN A 141 4.45 -17.03 -8.29
C GLN A 141 5.96 -17.00 -8.01
N LYS A 142 6.78 -16.60 -9.00
CA LYS A 142 8.23 -16.49 -8.82
C LYS A 142 8.57 -15.38 -7.82
N MET A 143 7.84 -14.27 -7.86
CA MET A 143 8.00 -13.21 -6.87
C MET A 143 7.61 -13.70 -5.48
N LYS A 144 6.46 -14.35 -5.31
CA LYS A 144 6.01 -14.91 -4.04
C LYS A 144 7.01 -15.91 -3.45
N ALA A 145 7.55 -16.81 -4.26
CA ALA A 145 8.59 -17.74 -3.82
C ALA A 145 9.86 -17.02 -3.36
N TRP A 146 10.25 -15.94 -4.04
CA TRP A 146 11.36 -15.10 -3.61
C TRP A 146 11.05 -14.38 -2.29
N MET A 147 9.86 -13.81 -2.13
CA MET A 147 9.42 -13.14 -0.90
C MET A 147 9.49 -14.08 0.30
N GLN A 148 8.95 -15.30 0.16
CA GLN A 148 8.99 -16.34 1.21
C GLN A 148 10.43 -16.77 1.54
N LYS A 149 11.27 -17.00 0.53
CA LYS A 149 12.67 -17.42 0.72
C LYS A 149 13.49 -16.38 1.49
N HIS A 150 13.13 -15.11 1.38
CA HIS A 150 13.86 -14.00 1.98
C HIS A 150 13.15 -13.35 3.16
N ASP A 151 12.10 -13.99 3.69
CA ASP A 151 11.24 -13.48 4.77
C ASP A 151 10.78 -12.03 4.55
N TYR A 152 10.51 -11.68 3.29
CA TYR A 152 10.07 -10.35 2.91
C TYR A 152 8.55 -10.30 2.84
N ASP A 153 7.97 -9.56 3.76
CA ASP A 153 6.52 -9.45 3.96
C ASP A 153 6.15 -8.01 4.34
N PRO A 154 6.05 -7.11 3.34
CA PRO A 154 5.78 -5.70 3.59
C PRO A 154 4.39 -5.47 4.20
N GLU A 155 3.43 -6.39 4.00
CA GLU A 155 2.08 -6.32 4.57
C GLU A 155 2.11 -6.46 6.10
N HIS A 156 3.10 -7.16 6.64
CA HIS A 156 3.29 -7.37 8.09
C HIS A 156 4.55 -6.69 8.63
N GLY A 157 5.01 -5.62 7.98
CA GLY A 157 6.12 -4.78 8.47
C GLY A 157 7.53 -5.36 8.25
N LYS A 158 7.67 -6.48 7.53
CA LYS A 158 8.97 -7.03 7.13
C LYS A 158 9.43 -6.41 5.82
N ASP A 159 9.66 -5.10 5.85
CA ASP A 159 10.07 -4.29 4.70
C ASP A 159 11.54 -4.50 4.28
N VAL A 160 12.32 -5.32 4.99
CA VAL A 160 13.73 -5.60 4.67
C VAL A 160 13.98 -7.12 4.64
N PRO A 161 14.45 -7.69 3.51
CA PRO A 161 14.68 -9.12 3.39
C PRO A 161 15.85 -9.60 4.26
N GLU A 162 15.66 -10.68 5.03
CA GLU A 162 16.56 -11.13 6.11
C GLU A 162 17.97 -11.47 5.59
N ASN A 163 18.06 -12.14 4.44
CA ASN A 163 19.35 -12.58 3.86
C ASN A 163 20.22 -11.44 3.29
N LEU A 164 19.67 -10.22 3.16
CA LEU A 164 20.42 -9.03 2.75
C LEU A 164 20.89 -8.19 3.94
N ASN A 165 20.27 -8.36 5.11
CA ASN A 165 20.74 -7.75 6.35
C ASN A 165 22.01 -8.44 6.85
N THR A 166 22.10 -9.78 6.73
CA THR A 166 23.28 -10.57 7.14
C THR A 166 24.51 -10.27 6.28
N ALA A 167 24.33 -10.11 4.96
CA ALA A 167 25.43 -9.72 4.05
C ALA A 167 25.97 -8.31 4.33
N ARG A 168 25.10 -7.37 4.77
CA ARG A 168 25.51 -6.01 5.14
C ARG A 168 26.17 -5.94 6.52
N LYS A 169 25.76 -6.80 7.46
CA LYS A 169 26.42 -6.94 8.77
C LYS A 169 27.83 -7.53 8.63
N HIS A 170 28.01 -8.58 7.83
CA HIS A 170 29.35 -9.18 7.63
C HIS A 170 30.31 -8.32 6.80
N ALA A 171 29.81 -7.40 5.96
CA ALA A 171 30.68 -6.47 5.22
C ALA A 171 31.18 -5.28 6.07
N GLY A 172 30.66 -5.10 7.29
CA GLY A 172 31.10 -4.07 8.23
C GLY A 172 32.10 -4.55 9.29
N ASP A 173 32.34 -5.86 9.38
CA ASP A 173 33.18 -6.52 10.41
C ASP A 173 34.60 -6.89 9.90
N SER A 174 35.01 -6.39 8.74
CA SER A 174 36.34 -6.66 8.14
C SER A 174 37.33 -5.49 8.28
N HIS A 175 37.13 -4.63 9.28
CA HIS A 175 38.14 -3.68 9.75
C HIS A 175 38.38 -3.88 11.25
N GLU A 176 39.20 -4.89 11.55
CA GLU A 176 40.10 -4.88 12.70
C GLU A 176 41.52 -5.22 12.22
#